data_AF-A0A0J1N6B9-F1
#
_entry.id   AF-A0A0J1N6B9-F1
#
_cell.length_a   1.000
_cell.length_b   1.000
_cell.length_c   1.000
_cell.angle_alpha   90.00
_cell.angle_beta   90.00
_cell.angle_gamma   90.00
#
_symmetry.space_group_name_H-M   'P 1'
#
loop_
_entity.id
_entity.type
_entity.pdbx_description
1 polymer ?
#
loop_
_entity_poly.entity_id
_entity_poly.type
_entity_poly.pdbx_seq_one_letter_code
_entity_poly.pdbx_strand_id
1 'polypeptide(L)'
;MIQVLIALLVIVVVARLILKGYRAEPVLFIAGLVLMICTALTGWGSVLPKGVASTGISFLDPFEVMRDLFSTRAADLGLMIMALMGFAHYMDHIGANEAVVRVVTKPLRALRSPYVLLFFSYLLASLLQLAIPSATGLAVLLMGTMFPIMLGLGLSAASAAGVIATSLGVAYTPTAIDAIRGSKAVNMDVVEYVVYHQGPAALATVLVVGVCHFFWQRHCDRKAGTLPREIGSAEVTDSGKAPAFYALLPMLPILMAVGSSEMFVSGINLNIIPLCSFRWLSVC
;
A
#
# COMPACT_ATOMS: atom_id res chain seq x y z
N MET A 1 -13.31 33.64 -2.40
CA MET A 1 -14.58 32.96 -2.74
C MET A 1 -14.59 32.36 -4.14
N ILE A 2 -14.13 33.08 -5.20
CA ILE A 2 -14.08 32.54 -6.57
C ILE A 2 -13.19 31.28 -6.70
N GLN A 3 -12.06 31.23 -5.99
CA GLN A 3 -11.18 30.06 -5.88
C GLN A 3 -11.93 28.78 -5.48
N VAL A 4 -12.78 28.87 -4.46
CA VAL A 4 -13.55 27.73 -3.93
C VAL A 4 -14.61 27.27 -4.94
N LEU A 5 -15.22 28.22 -5.65
CA LEU A 5 -16.21 27.94 -6.70
C LEU A 5 -15.60 27.20 -7.89
N ILE A 6 -14.42 27.63 -8.35
CA ILE A 6 -13.69 26.96 -9.44
C ILE A 6 -13.24 25.56 -8.99
N ALA A 7 -12.69 25.43 -7.79
CA ALA A 7 -12.29 24.14 -7.23
C ALA A 7 -13.48 23.17 -7.13
N LEU A 8 -14.63 23.65 -6.62
CA LEU A 8 -15.85 22.85 -6.51
C LEU A 8 -16.33 22.37 -7.90
N LEU A 9 -16.33 23.25 -8.90
CA LEU A 9 -16.73 22.91 -10.26
C LEU A 9 -15.83 21.82 -10.86
N VAL A 10 -14.51 21.94 -10.70
CA VAL A 10 -13.56 20.93 -11.17
C VAL A 10 -13.78 19.60 -10.45
N ILE A 11 -14.01 19.60 -9.14
CA ILE A 11 -14.31 18.38 -8.36
C ILE A 11 -15.56 17.68 -8.90
N VAL A 12 -16.64 18.43 -9.18
CA VAL A 12 -17.88 17.86 -9.72
C VAL A 12 -17.65 17.24 -11.10
N VAL A 13 -16.86 17.89 -11.97
CA VAL A 13 -16.53 17.36 -13.31
C VAL A 13 -15.71 16.07 -13.19
N VAL A 14 -14.68 16.06 -12.34
CA VAL A 14 -13.84 14.88 -12.08
C VAL A 14 -14.69 13.73 -11.53
N ALA A 15 -15.53 13.98 -10.54
CA ALA A 15 -16.41 12.97 -9.96
C ALA A 15 -17.34 12.36 -11.01
N ARG A 16 -17.95 13.18 -11.89
CA ARG A 16 -18.78 12.67 -12.98
C ARG A 16 -18.00 11.83 -13.98
N LEU A 17 -16.77 12.23 -14.34
CA LEU A 17 -15.94 11.48 -15.28
C LEU A 17 -15.55 10.11 -14.70
N ILE A 18 -15.16 10.06 -13.42
CA ILE A 18 -14.83 8.79 -12.75
C ILE A 18 -16.06 7.87 -12.70
N LEU A 19 -17.23 8.40 -12.31
CA LEU A 19 -18.48 7.63 -12.27
C LEU A 19 -18.94 7.13 -13.64
N LYS A 20 -18.56 7.82 -14.73
CA LYS A 20 -18.85 7.41 -16.11
C LYS A 20 -17.87 6.33 -16.63
N GLY A 21 -16.96 5.85 -15.79
CA GLY A 21 -16.04 4.76 -16.10
C GLY A 21 -14.75 5.20 -16.79
N TYR A 22 -14.42 6.50 -16.80
CA TYR A 22 -13.11 6.94 -17.25
C TYR A 22 -12.04 6.56 -16.20
N ARG A 23 -10.84 6.23 -16.69
CA ARG A 23 -9.68 5.93 -15.83
C ARG A 23 -9.35 7.14 -14.97
N ALA A 24 -9.18 6.94 -13.66
CA ALA A 24 -9.00 8.02 -12.70
C ALA A 24 -7.68 8.78 -12.92
N GLU A 25 -6.64 8.11 -13.38
CA GLU A 25 -5.28 8.63 -13.55
C GLU A 25 -5.22 9.81 -14.54
N PRO A 26 -5.66 9.68 -15.80
CA PRO A 26 -5.67 10.81 -16.73
C PRO A 26 -6.66 11.91 -16.33
N VAL A 27 -7.79 11.54 -15.70
CA VAL A 27 -8.81 12.51 -15.28
C VAL A 27 -8.27 13.42 -14.18
N LEU A 28 -7.61 12.85 -13.17
CA LEU A 28 -6.98 13.59 -12.08
C LEU A 28 -5.78 14.40 -12.58
N PHE A 29 -4.99 13.86 -13.51
CA PHE A 29 -3.88 14.56 -14.14
C PHE A 29 -4.36 15.82 -14.87
N ILE A 30 -5.38 15.70 -15.73
CA ILE A 30 -5.93 16.83 -16.49
C ILE A 30 -6.55 17.84 -15.53
N ALA A 31 -7.26 17.39 -14.50
CA ALA A 31 -7.84 18.28 -13.50
C ALA A 31 -6.78 19.08 -12.74
N GLY A 32 -5.68 18.44 -12.32
CA GLY A 32 -4.55 19.10 -11.69
C GLY A 32 -3.91 20.15 -12.61
N LEU A 33 -3.73 19.80 -13.88
CA LEU A 33 -3.16 20.70 -14.89
C LEU A 33 -4.07 21.91 -15.16
N VAL A 34 -5.39 21.70 -15.27
CA VAL A 34 -6.38 22.77 -15.42
C VAL A 34 -6.35 23.70 -14.21
N LEU A 35 -6.30 23.17 -12.99
CA LEU A 35 -6.21 23.98 -11.77
C LEU A 35 -4.90 24.79 -11.73
N MET A 36 -3.77 24.19 -12.12
CA MET A 36 -2.47 24.89 -12.19
C MET A 36 -2.43 25.98 -13.27
N ILE A 37 -3.07 25.77 -14.42
CA ILE A 37 -3.21 26.81 -15.44
C ILE A 37 -4.12 27.94 -14.94
N CYS A 38 -5.24 27.62 -14.29
CA CYS A 38 -6.12 28.62 -13.69
C CYS A 38 -5.37 29.47 -12.65
N THR A 39 -4.55 28.87 -11.78
CA THR A 39 -3.77 29.62 -10.80
C THR A 39 -2.65 30.45 -11.43
N ALA A 40 -2.02 29.97 -12.51
CA ALA A 40 -1.04 30.74 -13.28
C ALA A 40 -1.65 31.98 -13.94
N LEU A 41 -2.85 31.87 -14.52
CA LEU A 41 -3.55 32.97 -15.19
C LEU A 41 -4.10 34.01 -14.21
N THR A 42 -4.55 33.60 -13.02
CA THR A 42 -5.17 34.52 -12.04
C THR A 42 -4.18 35.08 -11.01
N GLY A 43 -2.94 34.60 -10.97
CA GLY A 43 -1.91 35.05 -10.03
C GLY A 43 -2.24 34.77 -8.55
N TRP A 44 -3.09 33.78 -8.27
CA TRP A 44 -3.66 33.54 -6.93
C TRP A 44 -2.74 32.75 -5.97
N GLY A 45 -1.51 32.46 -6.38
CA GLY A 45 -0.49 31.81 -5.57
C GLY A 45 0.71 31.38 -6.43
N SER A 46 1.81 30.98 -5.79
CA SER A 46 2.94 30.36 -6.48
C SER A 46 2.55 28.97 -6.97
N VAL A 47 2.53 28.75 -8.28
CA VAL A 47 2.32 27.44 -8.90
C VAL A 47 3.48 26.48 -8.59
N LEU A 48 4.66 27.06 -8.33
CA LEU A 48 5.88 26.32 -8.03
C LEU A 48 5.89 25.82 -6.58
N PRO A 49 6.16 24.52 -6.34
CA PRO A 49 6.57 24.01 -5.03
C PRO A 49 7.79 24.76 -4.53
N LYS A 50 7.95 24.87 -3.20
CA LYS A 50 9.16 25.45 -2.59
C LYS A 50 10.38 24.64 -3.06
N GLY A 51 11.18 25.18 -3.99
CA GLY A 51 12.43 24.57 -4.46
C GLY A 51 12.53 24.25 -5.96
N VAL A 52 11.47 24.38 -6.75
CA VAL A 52 11.55 24.20 -8.22
C VAL A 52 11.92 25.53 -8.88
N ALA A 53 12.97 25.52 -9.71
CA ALA A 53 13.39 26.70 -10.46
C ALA A 53 12.32 27.08 -11.49
N SER A 54 11.91 28.36 -11.52
CA SER A 54 10.99 28.84 -12.55
C SER A 54 11.66 28.76 -13.92
N THR A 55 10.90 28.31 -14.92
CA THR A 55 11.38 28.17 -16.30
C THR A 55 11.56 29.52 -17.01
N GLY A 56 11.23 30.63 -16.35
CA GLY A 56 11.28 31.98 -16.91
C GLY A 56 10.08 32.33 -17.79
N ILE A 57 9.20 31.37 -18.12
CA ILE A 57 7.93 31.56 -18.83
C ILE A 57 6.80 31.04 -17.94
N SER A 58 5.98 31.94 -17.41
CA SER A 58 4.93 31.62 -16.42
C SER A 58 3.87 30.61 -16.93
N PHE A 59 3.78 30.41 -18.25
CA PHE A 59 2.92 29.41 -18.88
C PHE A 59 3.50 27.98 -18.87
N LEU A 60 4.83 27.82 -18.81
CA LEU A 60 5.49 26.51 -18.80
C LEU A 60 5.74 25.97 -17.38
N ASP A 61 5.63 26.81 -16.36
CA ASP A 61 5.81 26.42 -14.96
C ASP A 61 4.91 25.24 -14.51
N PRO A 62 3.63 25.13 -14.91
CA PRO A 62 2.83 23.93 -14.63
C PRO A 62 3.43 22.65 -15.21
N PHE A 63 4.00 22.69 -16.41
CA PHE A 63 4.61 21.51 -17.04
C PHE A 63 5.92 21.10 -16.35
N GLU A 64 6.67 22.07 -15.82
CA GLU A 64 7.90 21.80 -15.06
C GLU A 64 7.61 21.14 -13.72
N VAL A 65 6.57 21.59 -13.01
CA VAL A 65 6.09 20.92 -11.79
C VAL A 65 5.67 19.49 -12.08
N MET A 66 5.01 19.25 -13.20
CA MET A 66 4.66 17.89 -13.62
C MET A 66 5.93 17.08 -13.91
N ARG A 67 6.90 17.62 -14.66
CA ARG A 67 8.18 16.94 -14.91
C ARG A 67 8.86 16.51 -13.62
N ASP A 68 8.94 17.41 -12.65
CA ASP A 68 9.58 17.16 -11.35
C ASP A 68 8.84 16.09 -10.53
N LEU A 69 7.50 16.18 -10.46
CA LEU A 69 6.67 15.17 -9.78
C LEU A 69 6.79 13.80 -10.46
N PHE A 70 6.73 13.73 -11.79
CA PHE A 70 6.89 12.47 -12.51
C PHE A 70 8.29 11.90 -12.34
N SER A 71 9.34 12.73 -12.44
CA SER A 71 10.72 12.29 -12.26
C SER A 71 10.94 11.72 -10.87
N THR A 72 10.53 12.44 -9.83
CA THR A 72 10.73 12.03 -8.44
C THR A 72 9.91 10.79 -8.09
N ARG A 73 8.61 10.77 -8.45
CA ARG A 73 7.73 9.62 -8.17
C ARG A 73 8.09 8.39 -9.01
N ALA A 74 8.47 8.55 -10.27
CA ALA A 74 8.91 7.44 -11.10
C ALA A 74 10.25 6.87 -10.61
N ALA A 75 11.18 7.71 -10.16
CA ALA A 75 12.43 7.26 -9.56
C ALA A 75 12.17 6.50 -8.25
N ASP A 76 11.42 7.08 -7.32
CA ASP A 76 11.11 6.49 -6.01
C ASP A 76 10.34 5.17 -6.15
N LEU A 77 9.20 5.20 -6.85
CA LEU A 77 8.34 4.03 -7.01
C LEU A 77 8.98 2.99 -7.91
N GLY A 78 9.65 3.41 -8.99
CA GLY A 78 10.34 2.51 -9.92
C GLY A 78 11.47 1.75 -9.23
N LEU A 79 12.32 2.44 -8.47
CA LEU A 79 13.42 1.80 -7.73
C LEU A 79 12.88 0.84 -6.66
N MET A 80 11.82 1.23 -5.96
CA MET A 80 11.17 0.39 -4.96
C MET A 80 10.55 -0.88 -5.57
N ILE A 81 9.83 -0.76 -6.68
CA ILE A 81 9.24 -1.92 -7.40
C ILE A 81 10.34 -2.82 -7.93
N MET A 82 11.39 -2.28 -8.56
CA MET A 82 12.51 -3.09 -9.06
C MET A 82 13.20 -3.88 -7.94
N ALA A 83 13.48 -3.26 -6.80
CA ALA A 83 14.09 -3.93 -5.67
C ALA A 83 13.18 -5.02 -5.06
N LEU A 84 11.90 -4.73 -4.88
CA LEU A 84 10.94 -5.67 -4.28
C LEU A 84 10.60 -6.83 -5.21
N MET A 85 10.41 -6.57 -6.52
CA MET A 85 10.19 -7.63 -7.50
C MET A 85 11.44 -8.48 -7.71
N GLY A 86 12.63 -7.87 -7.72
CA GLY A 86 13.90 -8.59 -7.76
C GLY A 86 14.09 -9.49 -6.53
N PHE A 87 13.78 -8.98 -5.34
CA PHE A 87 13.77 -9.77 -4.12
C PHE A 87 12.74 -10.92 -4.17
N ALA A 88 11.50 -10.63 -4.55
CA ALA A 88 10.44 -11.64 -4.64
C ALA A 88 10.79 -12.76 -5.64
N HIS A 89 11.35 -12.40 -6.80
CA HIS A 89 11.80 -13.37 -7.79
C HIS A 89 12.97 -14.22 -7.28
N TYR A 90 13.93 -13.61 -6.58
CA TYR A 90 15.05 -14.33 -5.98
C TYR A 90 14.59 -15.28 -4.86
N MET A 91 13.66 -14.85 -4.00
CA MET A 91 13.05 -15.68 -2.96
C MET A 91 12.30 -16.88 -3.53
N ASP A 92 11.63 -16.69 -4.67
CA ASP A 92 10.96 -17.76 -5.40
C ASP A 92 11.98 -18.75 -5.99
N HIS A 93 13.05 -18.24 -6.60
CA HIS A 93 14.11 -19.06 -7.19
C HIS A 93 14.81 -19.97 -6.19
N ILE A 94 15.05 -19.51 -4.96
CA ILE A 94 15.66 -20.32 -3.89
C ILE A 94 14.65 -21.24 -3.18
N GLY A 95 13.37 -21.23 -3.57
CA GLY A 95 12.30 -22.02 -2.94
C GLY A 95 11.91 -21.54 -1.53
N ALA A 96 12.25 -20.31 -1.15
CA ALA A 96 11.92 -19.77 0.17
C ALA A 96 10.41 -19.54 0.32
N ASN A 97 9.71 -19.16 -0.75
CA ASN A 97 8.24 -19.04 -0.76
C ASN A 97 7.55 -20.36 -0.40
N GLU A 98 8.01 -21.47 -0.96
CA GLU A 98 7.51 -22.82 -0.63
C GLU A 98 7.82 -23.21 0.81
N ALA A 99 9.01 -22.85 1.32
CA ALA A 99 9.38 -23.08 2.72
C ALA A 99 8.46 -22.31 3.68
N VAL A 100 8.10 -21.05 3.36
CA VAL A 100 7.10 -20.28 4.13
C VAL A 100 5.77 -21.00 4.14
N VAL A 101 5.26 -21.37 2.97
CA VAL A 101 3.97 -22.08 2.85
C VAL A 101 4.02 -23.37 3.65
N ARG A 102 5.10 -24.16 3.62
CA ARG A 102 5.24 -25.40 4.40
C ARG A 102 5.25 -25.17 5.92
N VAL A 103 5.97 -24.15 6.39
CA VAL A 103 6.03 -23.80 7.82
C VAL A 103 4.68 -23.26 8.31
N VAL A 104 4.02 -22.44 7.50
CA VAL A 104 2.75 -21.79 7.81
C VAL A 104 1.57 -22.77 7.69
N THR A 105 1.55 -23.66 6.70
CA THR A 105 0.50 -24.68 6.55
C THR A 105 0.45 -25.68 7.71
N LYS A 106 1.56 -25.95 8.40
CA LYS A 106 1.62 -26.95 9.49
C LYS A 106 0.74 -26.58 10.71
N PRO A 107 0.84 -25.38 11.31
CA PRO A 107 -0.11 -24.91 12.35
C PRO A 107 -1.48 -24.55 11.77
N LEU A 108 -1.53 -24.09 10.52
CA LEU A 108 -2.78 -23.67 9.89
C LEU A 108 -3.68 -24.83 9.44
N ARG A 109 -3.16 -26.04 9.28
CA ARG A 109 -3.99 -27.23 9.02
C ARG A 109 -5.00 -27.50 10.14
N ALA A 110 -4.72 -27.00 11.35
CA ALA A 110 -5.67 -27.01 12.47
C ALA A 110 -6.84 -26.03 12.25
N LEU A 111 -6.61 -24.95 11.50
CA LEU A 111 -7.60 -23.97 11.09
C LEU A 111 -8.12 -24.36 9.69
N ARG A 112 -9.17 -25.19 9.65
CA ARG A 112 -9.81 -25.75 8.45
C ARG A 112 -10.31 -24.75 7.38
N SER A 113 -10.13 -23.44 7.54
CA SER A 113 -10.75 -22.43 6.66
C SER A 113 -9.75 -21.43 6.06
N PRO A 114 -9.53 -21.41 4.74
CA PRO A 114 -8.65 -20.45 4.05
C PRO A 114 -9.11 -18.99 4.22
N TYR A 115 -10.40 -18.75 4.45
CA TYR A 115 -10.92 -17.40 4.67
C TYR A 115 -10.54 -16.79 6.03
N VAL A 116 -10.25 -17.61 7.05
CA VAL A 116 -9.71 -17.10 8.32
C VAL A 116 -8.30 -16.55 8.12
N LEU A 117 -7.55 -17.10 7.17
CA LEU A 117 -6.22 -16.60 6.80
C LEU A 117 -6.29 -15.26 6.08
N LEU A 118 -7.27 -15.08 5.21
CA LEU A 118 -7.55 -13.78 4.61
C LEU A 118 -7.80 -12.72 5.69
N PHE A 119 -8.59 -13.03 6.72
CA PHE A 119 -8.83 -12.13 7.85
C PHE A 119 -7.55 -11.78 8.63
N PHE A 120 -6.75 -12.78 9.03
CA PHE A 120 -5.50 -12.52 9.75
C PHE A 120 -4.46 -11.79 8.89
N SER A 121 -4.39 -12.10 7.60
CA SER A 121 -3.51 -11.39 6.66
C SER A 121 -3.90 -9.93 6.51
N TYR A 122 -5.21 -9.63 6.48
CA TYR A 122 -5.72 -8.27 6.48
C TYR A 122 -5.35 -7.53 7.77
N LEU A 123 -5.55 -8.16 8.93
CA LEU A 123 -5.16 -7.56 10.21
C LEU A 123 -3.66 -7.28 10.28
N LEU A 124 -2.82 -8.22 9.82
CA LEU A 124 -1.38 -8.02 9.76
C LEU A 124 -1.03 -6.84 8.83
N ALA A 125 -1.60 -6.79 7.63
CA ALA A 125 -1.37 -5.68 6.71
C ALA A 125 -1.84 -4.32 7.28
N SER A 126 -2.96 -4.31 8.00
CA SER A 126 -3.48 -3.13 8.71
C SER A 126 -2.56 -2.71 9.87
N LEU A 127 -1.96 -3.66 10.58
CA LEU A 127 -0.96 -3.37 11.61
C LEU A 127 0.34 -2.83 11.02
N LEU A 128 0.78 -3.37 9.88
CA LEU A 128 1.94 -2.85 9.15
C LEU A 128 1.72 -1.41 8.67
N GLN A 129 0.48 -1.02 8.40
CA GLN A 129 0.18 0.36 8.02
C GLN A 129 0.49 1.37 9.15
N LEU A 130 0.41 0.98 10.42
CA LEU A 130 0.87 1.80 11.55
C LEU A 130 2.36 2.11 11.47
N ALA A 131 3.15 1.13 11.04
CA ALA A 131 4.59 1.25 10.91
C ALA A 131 5.01 2.02 9.65
N ILE A 132 4.29 1.84 8.54
CA ILE A 132 4.63 2.41 7.23
C ILE A 132 3.47 3.32 6.77
N PRO A 133 3.55 4.65 7.01
CA PRO A 133 2.51 5.61 6.63
C PRO A 133 2.55 5.97 5.14
N SER A 134 2.98 5.05 4.27
CA SER A 134 3.07 5.21 2.82
C SER A 134 2.20 4.16 2.15
N ALA A 135 1.07 4.61 1.58
CA ALA A 135 0.13 3.72 0.89
C ALA A 135 0.81 2.96 -0.26
N THR A 136 1.46 3.68 -1.18
CA THR A 136 2.16 3.06 -2.31
C THR A 136 3.33 2.18 -1.87
N GLY A 137 4.07 2.58 -0.84
CA GLY A 137 5.18 1.80 -0.31
C GLY A 137 4.73 0.47 0.29
N LEU A 138 3.70 0.53 1.13
CA LEU A 138 3.10 -0.63 1.77
C LEU A 138 2.49 -1.59 0.74
N ALA A 139 1.78 -1.10 -0.28
CA ALA A 139 1.20 -1.97 -1.32
C ALA A 139 2.27 -2.79 -2.04
N VAL A 140 3.35 -2.16 -2.49
CA VAL A 140 4.41 -2.88 -3.22
C VAL A 140 5.13 -3.87 -2.30
N LEU A 141 5.36 -3.51 -1.03
CA LEU A 141 5.94 -4.40 -0.03
C LEU A 141 5.07 -5.66 0.17
N LEU A 142 3.77 -5.47 0.41
CA LEU A 142 2.81 -6.55 0.61
C LEU A 142 2.64 -7.42 -0.64
N MET A 143 2.70 -6.81 -1.83
CA MET A 143 2.62 -7.52 -3.10
C MET A 143 3.88 -8.34 -3.41
N GLY A 144 5.05 -7.90 -2.96
CA GLY A 144 6.28 -8.69 -3.08
C GLY A 144 6.40 -9.83 -2.06
N THR A 145 5.76 -9.68 -0.89
CA THR A 145 5.98 -10.60 0.26
C THR A 145 4.75 -11.45 0.59
N MET A 146 3.64 -10.82 1.00
CA MET A 146 2.44 -11.54 1.43
C MET A 146 1.67 -12.16 0.27
N PHE A 147 1.62 -11.50 -0.89
CA PHE A 147 0.89 -11.98 -2.05
C PHE A 147 1.31 -13.38 -2.54
N PRO A 148 2.62 -13.68 -2.80
CA PRO A 148 3.01 -15.03 -3.21
C PRO A 148 2.73 -16.09 -2.14
N ILE A 149 2.83 -15.73 -0.86
CA ILE A 149 2.51 -16.63 0.26
C ILE A 149 1.01 -16.98 0.26
N MET A 150 0.14 -15.98 0.07
CA MET A 150 -1.31 -16.18 0.01
C MET A 150 -1.71 -17.07 -1.17
N LEU A 151 -1.10 -16.87 -2.33
CA LEU A 151 -1.29 -17.75 -3.50
C LEU A 151 -0.83 -19.19 -3.22
N GLY A 152 0.33 -19.37 -2.59
CA GLY A 152 0.84 -20.69 -2.22
C GLY A 152 -0.02 -21.43 -1.20
N LEU A 153 -0.80 -20.70 -0.39
CA LEU A 153 -1.79 -21.27 0.54
C LEU A 153 -3.11 -21.68 -0.14
N GLY A 154 -3.26 -21.43 -1.45
CA GLY A 154 -4.44 -21.80 -2.24
C GLY A 154 -5.53 -20.71 -2.32
N LEU A 155 -5.23 -19.47 -1.94
CA LEU A 155 -6.14 -18.33 -2.08
C LEU A 155 -6.16 -17.82 -3.52
N SER A 156 -7.29 -17.27 -3.97
CA SER A 156 -7.38 -16.64 -5.29
C SER A 156 -6.56 -15.34 -5.35
N ALA A 157 -5.95 -15.05 -6.51
CA ALA A 157 -5.20 -13.81 -6.72
C ALA A 157 -6.06 -12.56 -6.48
N ALA A 158 -7.34 -12.62 -6.84
CA ALA A 158 -8.30 -11.54 -6.63
C ALA A 158 -8.55 -11.29 -5.14
N SER A 159 -8.69 -12.34 -4.33
CA SER A 159 -8.87 -12.21 -2.87
C SER A 159 -7.61 -11.66 -2.19
N ALA A 160 -6.41 -12.14 -2.57
CA ALA A 160 -5.16 -11.62 -2.05
C ALA A 160 -4.93 -10.14 -2.41
N ALA A 161 -5.13 -9.77 -3.68
CA ALA A 161 -5.04 -8.37 -4.12
C ALA A 161 -6.10 -7.49 -3.45
N GLY A 162 -7.32 -8.01 -3.26
CA GLY A 162 -8.40 -7.32 -2.57
C GLY A 162 -8.04 -6.97 -1.13
N VAL A 163 -7.50 -7.93 -0.36
CA VAL A 163 -7.05 -7.69 1.02
C VAL A 163 -6.01 -6.58 1.07
N ILE A 164 -4.96 -6.69 0.23
CA ILE A 164 -3.88 -5.71 0.15
C ILE A 164 -4.46 -4.34 -0.19
N ALA A 165 -5.32 -4.23 -1.22
CA ALA A 165 -5.90 -2.96 -1.63
C ALA A 165 -6.72 -2.29 -0.51
N THR A 166 -7.55 -3.05 0.21
CA THR A 166 -8.34 -2.50 1.32
C THR A 166 -7.53 -2.19 2.57
N SER A 167 -6.43 -2.90 2.84
CA SER A 167 -5.57 -2.58 3.99
C SER A 167 -4.90 -1.23 3.82
N LEU A 168 -4.76 -0.72 2.58
CA LEU A 168 -4.29 0.64 2.34
C LEU A 168 -5.35 1.72 2.64
N GLY A 169 -6.63 1.35 2.62
CA GLY A 169 -7.74 2.32 2.68
C GLY A 169 -8.02 2.89 4.06
N VAL A 170 -7.53 2.27 5.13
CA VAL A 170 -7.83 2.68 6.51
C VAL A 170 -6.59 3.31 7.14
N ALA A 171 -6.29 4.56 6.82
CA ALA A 171 -5.14 5.25 7.43
C ALA A 171 -5.49 5.74 8.85
N TYR A 172 -4.68 5.36 9.85
CA TYR A 172 -4.85 5.79 11.25
C TYR A 172 -3.52 6.02 11.99
N THR A 173 -2.50 6.47 11.27
CA THR A 173 -1.20 6.79 11.87
C THR A 173 -1.09 8.28 12.16
N PRO A 174 -0.42 8.70 13.25
CA PRO A 174 -0.18 10.11 13.54
C PRO A 174 0.77 10.77 12.53
N THR A 175 1.55 9.97 11.83
CA THR A 175 2.43 10.40 10.74
C THR A 175 1.70 10.53 9.40
N ALA A 176 0.44 10.08 9.30
CA ALA A 176 -0.31 10.18 8.06
C ALA A 176 -0.64 11.64 7.74
N ILE A 177 -0.45 12.02 6.47
CA ILE A 177 -0.74 13.38 5.99
C ILE A 177 -2.19 13.76 6.26
N ASP A 178 -3.13 12.82 6.12
CA ASP A 178 -4.55 13.05 6.35
C ASP A 178 -4.85 13.37 7.81
N ALA A 179 -4.17 12.69 8.75
CA ALA A 179 -4.29 12.96 10.18
C ALA A 179 -3.69 14.33 10.55
N ILE A 180 -2.51 14.67 10.00
CA ILE A 180 -1.84 15.96 10.23
C ILE A 180 -2.68 17.12 9.67
N ARG A 181 -3.32 16.94 8.51
CA ARG A 181 -4.19 17.96 7.91
C ARG A 181 -5.52 18.07 8.65
N GLY A 182 -6.08 16.94 9.09
CA GLY A 182 -7.29 16.88 9.89
C GLY A 182 -7.12 17.59 11.24
N SER A 183 -6.04 17.29 11.97
CA SER A 183 -5.76 17.93 13.26
C SER A 183 -5.55 19.44 13.13
N LYS A 184 -4.87 19.89 12.07
CA LYS A 184 -4.73 21.32 11.75
C LYS A 184 -6.06 22.01 11.44
N ALA A 185 -6.99 21.31 10.81
CA ALA A 185 -8.32 21.87 10.53
C ALA A 185 -9.16 22.06 11.80
N VAL A 186 -8.97 21.20 12.80
CA VAL A 186 -9.69 21.23 14.09
C VAL A 186 -8.91 21.99 15.18
N ASN A 187 -7.67 22.46 14.88
CA ASN A 187 -6.74 23.08 15.83
C ASN A 187 -6.46 22.21 17.07
N MET A 188 -6.30 20.90 16.86
CA MET A 188 -5.95 19.94 17.92
C MET A 188 -4.56 19.35 17.70
N ASP A 189 -3.95 18.83 18.76
CA ASP A 189 -2.71 18.06 18.63
C ASP A 189 -2.94 16.80 17.79
N VAL A 190 -1.94 16.42 16.98
CA VAL A 190 -2.06 15.28 16.05
C VAL A 190 -2.25 13.97 16.80
N VAL A 191 -1.53 13.79 17.91
CA VAL A 191 -1.60 12.56 18.71
C VAL A 191 -2.95 12.47 19.41
N GLU A 192 -3.42 13.58 19.97
CA GLU A 192 -4.75 13.65 20.60
C GLU A 192 -5.87 13.35 19.60
N TYR A 193 -5.82 13.95 18.41
CA TYR A 193 -6.78 13.71 17.33
C TYR A 193 -6.81 12.23 16.92
N VAL A 194 -5.63 11.61 16.77
CA VAL A 194 -5.53 10.22 16.30
C VAL A 194 -5.94 9.24 17.38
N VAL A 195 -5.57 9.43 18.63
CA VAL A 195 -5.87 8.48 19.71
C VAL A 195 -7.34 8.53 20.11
N TYR A 196 -7.92 9.73 20.25
CA TYR A 196 -9.27 9.88 20.80
C TYR A 196 -10.37 9.90 19.74
N HIS A 197 -10.10 10.41 18.54
CA HIS A 197 -11.12 10.52 17.49
C HIS A 197 -10.93 9.48 16.38
N GLN A 198 -9.74 9.37 15.81
CA GLN A 198 -9.50 8.50 14.65
C GLN A 198 -9.32 7.03 15.02
N GLY A 199 -8.67 6.74 16.14
CA GLY A 199 -8.27 5.40 16.58
C GLY A 199 -9.45 4.46 16.85
N PRO A 200 -10.46 4.86 17.65
CA PRO A 200 -11.62 4.01 17.91
C PRO A 200 -12.43 3.72 16.64
N ALA A 201 -12.62 4.74 15.80
CA ALA A 201 -13.31 4.61 14.52
C ALA A 201 -12.53 3.70 13.55
N ALA A 202 -11.21 3.85 13.51
CA ALA A 202 -10.33 3.01 12.69
C ALA A 202 -10.36 1.55 13.14
N LEU A 203 -10.24 1.27 14.43
CA LEU A 203 -10.30 -0.10 14.96
C LEU A 203 -11.64 -0.77 14.62
N ALA A 204 -12.75 -0.05 14.80
CA ALA A 204 -14.07 -0.53 14.39
C ALA A 204 -14.13 -0.81 12.88
N THR A 205 -13.58 0.09 12.07
CA THR A 205 -13.55 -0.06 10.60
C THR A 205 -12.72 -1.26 10.17
N VAL A 206 -11.53 -1.45 10.74
CA VAL A 206 -10.64 -2.59 10.46
C VAL A 206 -11.36 -3.90 10.80
N LEU A 207 -11.99 -4.00 11.96
CA LEU A 207 -12.73 -5.21 12.34
C LEU A 207 -13.89 -5.50 11.39
N VAL A 208 -14.69 -4.48 11.05
CA VAL A 208 -15.83 -4.63 10.12
C VAL A 208 -15.35 -5.02 8.73
N VAL A 209 -14.34 -4.34 8.19
CA VAL A 209 -13.79 -4.64 6.85
C VAL A 209 -13.17 -6.04 6.81
N GLY A 210 -12.47 -6.45 7.87
CA GLY A 210 -11.94 -7.81 7.98
C GLY A 210 -13.05 -8.87 7.95
N VAL A 211 -14.14 -8.67 8.71
CA VAL A 211 -15.30 -9.58 8.68
C VAL A 211 -15.99 -9.55 7.32
N CYS A 212 -16.13 -8.38 6.71
CA CYS A 212 -16.70 -8.24 5.36
C CYS A 212 -15.88 -9.01 4.32
N HIS A 213 -14.55 -8.99 4.39
CA HIS A 213 -13.70 -9.79 3.49
C HIS A 213 -13.97 -11.28 3.59
N PHE A 214 -14.15 -11.79 4.80
CA PHE A 214 -14.48 -13.21 5.00
C PHE A 214 -15.73 -13.63 4.23
N PHE A 215 -16.80 -12.83 4.25
CA PHE A 215 -18.06 -13.14 3.56
C PHE A 215 -18.01 -12.79 2.06
N TRP A 216 -17.48 -11.63 1.72
CA TRP A 216 -17.48 -11.11 0.35
C TRP A 216 -16.56 -11.92 -0.55
N GLN A 217 -15.35 -12.24 -0.08
CA GLN A 217 -14.40 -13.04 -0.87
C GLN A 217 -14.92 -14.46 -1.09
N ARG A 218 -15.57 -15.06 -0.09
CA ARG A 218 -16.24 -16.36 -0.24
C ARG A 218 -17.34 -16.33 -1.31
N HIS A 219 -18.08 -15.24 -1.41
CA HIS A 219 -19.11 -15.06 -2.43
C HIS A 219 -18.51 -14.86 -3.83
N CYS A 220 -17.47 -14.03 -3.94
CA CYS A 220 -16.75 -13.79 -5.19
C CYS A 220 -16.05 -15.05 -5.72
N ASP A 221 -15.33 -15.77 -4.85
CA ASP A 221 -14.63 -17.01 -5.21
C ASP A 221 -15.62 -18.11 -5.63
N ARG A 222 -16.81 -18.16 -5.01
CA ARG A 222 -17.89 -19.09 -5.43
C ARG A 222 -18.47 -18.72 -6.80
N LYS A 223 -18.63 -17.44 -7.11
CA LYS A 223 -19.13 -16.98 -8.41
C LYS A 223 -18.11 -17.17 -9.54
N ALA A 224 -16.84 -16.99 -9.23
CA ALA A 224 -15.75 -17.15 -10.19
C ALA A 224 -15.38 -18.61 -10.46
N GLY A 225 -15.91 -19.56 -9.67
CA GLY A 225 -15.50 -20.97 -9.72
C GLY A 225 -14.07 -21.20 -9.21
N THR A 226 -13.40 -20.16 -8.70
CA THR A 226 -12.07 -20.19 -8.10
C THR A 226 -12.19 -20.47 -6.61
N LEU A 227 -12.90 -21.53 -6.24
CA LEU A 227 -12.93 -21.97 -4.85
C LEU A 227 -11.48 -22.23 -4.40
N PRO A 228 -11.07 -21.74 -3.22
CA PRO A 228 -9.74 -22.01 -2.70
C PRO A 228 -9.48 -23.51 -2.72
N ARG A 229 -8.37 -23.92 -3.33
CA ARG A 229 -7.94 -25.33 -3.31
C ARG A 229 -7.87 -25.75 -1.85
N GLU A 230 -8.45 -26.90 -1.45
CA GLU A 230 -8.41 -27.30 -0.04
C GLU A 230 -6.98 -27.25 0.49
N ILE A 231 -6.79 -26.64 1.66
CA ILE A 231 -5.50 -26.50 2.34
C ILE A 231 -4.92 -27.91 2.53
N GLY A 232 -4.00 -28.31 1.65
CA GLY A 232 -3.38 -29.64 1.64
C GLY A 232 -3.73 -30.56 0.46
N SER A 233 -4.42 -30.08 -0.57
CA SER A 233 -4.60 -30.80 -1.85
C SER A 233 -3.57 -30.41 -2.92
N ALA A 234 -2.78 -29.36 -2.67
CA ALA A 234 -1.44 -29.34 -3.25
C ALA A 234 -0.73 -30.54 -2.62
N GLU A 235 -0.44 -31.56 -3.43
CA GLU A 235 0.64 -32.47 -3.10
C GLU A 235 1.77 -31.53 -2.66
N VAL A 236 2.12 -31.58 -1.37
CA VAL A 236 3.41 -31.08 -0.94
C VAL A 236 4.34 -32.07 -1.59
N THR A 237 4.66 -31.83 -2.86
CA THR A 237 5.66 -32.58 -3.57
C THR A 237 6.87 -32.45 -2.67
N ASP A 238 7.30 -33.58 -2.13
CA ASP A 238 8.45 -33.70 -1.23
C ASP A 238 9.78 -33.40 -1.99
N SER A 239 9.69 -32.58 -3.04
CA SER A 239 10.74 -32.23 -3.99
C SER A 239 11.32 -30.83 -3.79
N GLY A 240 10.87 -30.08 -2.79
CA GLY A 240 11.39 -28.74 -2.47
C GLY A 240 12.63 -28.79 -1.57
N LYS A 241 13.81 -28.68 -2.19
CA LYS A 241 15.21 -28.77 -1.68
C LYS A 241 15.65 -27.76 -0.61
N ALA A 242 14.77 -26.87 -0.13
CA ALA A 242 15.16 -25.76 0.74
C ALA A 242 14.88 -26.05 2.24
N PRO A 243 15.84 -25.79 3.14
CA PRO A 243 15.66 -25.99 4.58
C PRO A 243 14.63 -25.02 5.17
N ALA A 244 13.91 -25.44 6.22
CA ALA A 244 12.84 -24.66 6.85
C ALA A 244 13.27 -23.25 7.33
N PHE A 245 14.57 -23.05 7.58
CA PHE A 245 15.13 -21.73 7.91
C PHE A 245 14.93 -20.68 6.80
N TYR A 246 14.79 -21.10 5.54
CA TYR A 246 14.57 -20.19 4.41
C TYR A 246 13.20 -19.50 4.47
N ALA A 247 12.25 -20.02 5.26
CA ALA A 247 10.97 -19.36 5.52
C ALA A 247 11.09 -17.99 6.20
N LEU A 248 12.22 -17.71 6.87
CA LEU A 248 12.43 -16.40 7.49
C LEU A 248 12.75 -15.32 6.44
N LEU A 249 13.32 -15.70 5.30
CA LEU A 249 13.85 -14.76 4.31
C LEU A 249 12.72 -13.91 3.68
N PRO A 250 11.59 -14.45 3.19
CA PRO A 250 10.54 -13.65 2.58
C PRO A 250 9.77 -12.75 3.56
N MET A 251 9.79 -13.10 4.86
CA MET A 251 9.17 -12.32 5.94
C MET A 251 10.04 -11.16 6.42
N LEU A 252 11.31 -11.14 6.02
CA LEU A 252 12.32 -10.20 6.49
C LEU A 252 12.00 -8.74 6.14
N PRO A 253 11.48 -8.38 4.94
CA PRO A 253 11.10 -7.00 4.66
C PRO A 253 9.99 -6.50 5.60
N ILE A 254 9.05 -7.37 5.96
CA ILE A 254 7.99 -7.07 6.93
C ILE A 254 8.60 -6.88 8.33
N LEU A 255 9.44 -7.81 8.78
CA LEU A 255 10.08 -7.74 10.10
C LEU A 255 10.96 -6.52 10.26
N MET A 256 11.73 -6.17 9.23
CA MET A 256 12.54 -4.95 9.23
C MET A 256 11.66 -3.71 9.24
N ALA A 257 10.56 -3.68 8.48
CA ALA A 257 9.69 -2.51 8.45
C ALA A 257 8.99 -2.26 9.78
N VAL A 258 8.60 -3.33 10.47
CA VAL A 258 8.06 -3.26 11.83
C VAL A 258 9.16 -2.84 12.82
N GLY A 259 10.37 -3.42 12.72
CA GLY A 259 11.50 -3.12 13.60
C GLY A 259 12.07 -1.71 13.45
N SER A 260 12.01 -1.12 12.25
CA SER A 260 12.44 0.26 11.98
C SER A 260 11.33 1.29 12.21
N SER A 261 10.14 0.87 12.64
CA SER A 261 9.05 1.80 12.90
C SER A 261 9.35 2.72 14.08
N GLU A 262 8.89 3.97 14.00
CA GLU A 262 9.04 4.96 15.08
C GLU A 262 8.39 4.52 16.40
N MET A 263 7.61 3.44 16.41
CA MET A 263 7.07 2.81 17.61
C MET A 263 8.12 2.06 18.46
N PHE A 264 9.24 1.63 17.87
CA PHE A 264 10.30 0.87 18.56
C PHE A 264 11.65 1.60 18.63
N VAL A 265 11.96 2.49 17.69
CA VAL A 265 13.22 3.24 17.69
C VAL A 265 12.98 4.70 17.30
N SER A 266 13.23 5.62 18.24
CA SER A 266 13.20 7.06 17.98
C SER A 266 14.41 7.48 17.13
N GLY A 267 14.16 7.96 15.91
CA GLY A 267 15.16 8.70 15.10
C GLY A 267 15.60 8.07 13.77
N ILE A 268 15.01 6.96 13.31
CA ILE A 268 15.41 6.32 12.03
C ILE A 268 14.24 6.35 11.03
N ASN A 269 14.27 7.35 10.13
CA ASN A 269 13.37 7.42 8.98
C ASN A 269 13.99 6.62 7.81
N LEU A 270 13.91 5.28 7.87
CA LEU A 270 14.35 4.43 6.76
C LEU A 270 13.25 4.31 5.71
N ASN A 271 13.58 4.71 4.48
CA ASN A 271 12.75 4.45 3.31
C ASN A 271 12.73 2.91 3.03
N ILE A 272 11.72 2.41 2.33
CA ILE A 272 11.57 0.96 2.04
C ILE A 272 12.74 0.44 1.18
N ILE A 273 13.31 1.32 0.35
CA ILE A 273 14.43 1.03 -0.54
C ILE A 273 15.69 0.60 0.24
N PRO A 274 16.24 1.39 1.20
CA PRO A 274 17.37 0.92 2.00
C PRO A 274 17.06 -0.33 2.83
N LEU A 275 15.80 -0.55 3.26
CA LEU A 275 15.41 -1.79 3.94
C LEU A 275 15.66 -3.05 3.10
N CYS A 276 15.24 -3.01 1.83
CA CYS A 276 15.48 -4.11 0.90
C CYS A 276 16.96 -4.20 0.46
N SER A 277 17.64 -3.07 0.28
CA SER A 277 19.03 -3.03 -0.18
C SER A 277 20.05 -3.46 0.89
N PHE A 278 19.83 -3.15 2.18
CA PHE A 278 20.82 -3.39 3.24
C PHE A 278 21.13 -4.88 3.45
N ARG A 279 20.14 -5.77 3.22
CA ARG A 279 20.34 -7.22 3.35
C ARG A 279 20.73 -7.90 2.04
N TRP A 280 20.40 -7.35 0.87
CA TRP A 280 20.96 -7.84 -0.40
C TRP A 280 22.50 -7.83 -0.36
N LEU A 281 23.10 -6.77 0.21
CA LEU A 281 24.56 -6.69 0.43
C LEU A 281 25.10 -7.64 1.51
N SER A 282 24.24 -8.21 2.36
CA SER A 282 24.65 -9.13 3.44
C SER A 282 24.45 -10.60 3.08
N VAL A 283 23.78 -10.89 1.96
CA VAL A 283 23.42 -12.24 1.49
C VAL A 283 24.15 -12.60 0.18
N CYS A 284 24.67 -11.62 -0.56
CA CYS A 284 25.77 -11.80 -1.51
C CYS A 284 27.12 -11.86 -0.77
#